data_AF-C3VDJ0-F1
#
_entry.id   AF-C3VDJ0-F1
#
_cell.length_a   1.000
_cell.length_b   1.000
_cell.length_c   1.000
_cell.angle_alpha   90.00
_cell.angle_beta   90.00
_cell.angle_gamma   90.00
#
_symmetry.space_group_name_H-M   'P 1'
#
loop_
_entity.id
_entity.type
_entity.pdbx_description
1 polymer ?
#
loop_
_entity_poly.entity_id
_entity_poly.type
_entity_poly.pdbx_seq_one_letter_code
_entity_poly.pdbx_strand_id
1 'polypeptide(L)'
;NLGHGNFTYMSAVCWLFGRYLYDTLQYPIGLVSSSWGGTYIEVWSSRRTLKACGVPNTRDERVGQPEIKPMRNECNSEESSCPF
;
A
#
# COMPACT_ATOMS: atom_id res chain seq x y z
N ASN A 1 3.26 -21.65 -19.31
CA ASN A 1 3.29 -20.99 -17.99
C ASN A 1 3.97 -19.65 -18.11
N LEU A 2 3.28 -18.58 -17.71
CA LEU A 2 3.85 -17.22 -17.65
C LEU A 2 4.81 -17.17 -16.44
N GLY A 3 6.07 -16.79 -16.68
CA GLY A 3 7.11 -16.74 -15.64
C GLY A 3 8.03 -17.99 -15.59
N HIS A 4 8.67 -18.34 -16.70
CA HIS A 4 9.73 -19.36 -16.74
C HIS A 4 11.12 -18.70 -16.83
N GLY A 5 12.15 -19.34 -16.29
CA GLY A 5 13.52 -18.80 -16.22
C GLY A 5 13.73 -17.87 -15.02
N ASN A 6 14.31 -16.69 -15.23
CA ASN A 6 14.64 -15.71 -14.18
C ASN A 6 13.42 -14.85 -13.70
N PHE A 7 12.19 -15.37 -13.83
CA PHE A 7 10.92 -14.73 -13.45
C PHE A 7 9.98 -15.75 -12.78
N THR A 8 10.23 -16.11 -11.52
CA THR A 8 9.65 -17.27 -10.82
C THR A 8 8.16 -17.13 -10.43
N TYR A 9 7.25 -17.12 -11.41
CA TYR A 9 5.77 -16.98 -11.33
C TYR A 9 5.25 -15.54 -11.18
N MET A 10 4.32 -15.16 -12.07
CA MET A 10 3.56 -13.91 -12.04
C MET A 10 2.17 -14.17 -11.45
N SER A 11 1.61 -13.20 -10.71
CA SER A 11 0.21 -13.19 -10.28
C SER A 11 -0.77 -13.38 -11.45
N ALA A 12 -1.56 -14.46 -11.40
CA ALA A 12 -2.60 -14.75 -12.39
C ALA A 12 -3.65 -13.63 -12.49
N VAL A 13 -3.99 -12.99 -11.36
CA VAL A 13 -4.94 -11.87 -11.31
C VAL A 13 -4.36 -10.66 -12.03
N CYS A 14 -3.08 -10.35 -11.80
CA CYS A 14 -2.43 -9.21 -12.45
C CYS A 14 -2.39 -9.39 -13.98
N TRP A 15 -2.13 -10.61 -14.46
CA TRP A 15 -2.19 -10.92 -15.89
C TRP A 15 -3.59 -10.80 -16.48
N LEU A 16 -4.61 -11.37 -15.82
CA LEU A 16 -5.99 -11.31 -16.32
C LEU A 16 -6.50 -9.87 -16.41
N PHE A 17 -6.18 -9.06 -15.41
CA PHE A 17 -6.50 -7.64 -15.39
C PHE A 17 -5.79 -6.86 -16.50
N GLY A 18 -4.49 -7.11 -16.69
CA GLY A 18 -3.72 -6.51 -17.79
C GLY A 18 -4.26 -6.86 -19.17
N ARG A 19 -4.68 -8.12 -19.37
CA ARG A 19 -5.32 -8.56 -20.61
C ARG A 19 -6.65 -7.83 -20.86
N TYR A 20 -7.49 -7.73 -19.85
CA TYR A 20 -8.75 -6.98 -19.95
C TYR A 20 -8.53 -5.50 -20.29
N LEU A 21 -7.54 -4.86 -19.67
CA LEU A 21 -7.17 -3.48 -19.99
C LEU A 21 -6.63 -3.33 -21.40
N TYR A 22 -5.80 -4.26 -21.86
CA TYR A 22 -5.29 -4.24 -23.23
C TYR A 22 -6.43 -4.36 -24.25
N ASP A 23 -7.37 -5.28 -24.04
CA ASP A 23 -8.51 -5.51 -24.94
C ASP A 23 -9.42 -4.27 -25.03
N THR A 24 -9.55 -3.50 -23.93
CA THR A 24 -10.39 -2.31 -23.86
C THR A 24 -9.73 -1.03 -24.36
N LEU A 25 -8.47 -0.78 -24.00
CA LEU A 25 -7.77 0.46 -24.31
C LEU A 25 -6.94 0.39 -25.59
N GLN A 26 -6.52 -0.81 -26.03
CA GLN A 26 -5.61 -1.01 -27.17
C GLN A 26 -4.26 -0.27 -27.04
N TYR A 27 -3.82 -0.01 -25.80
CA TYR A 27 -2.51 0.56 -25.48
C TYR A 27 -1.62 -0.49 -24.78
N PRO A 28 -0.28 -0.43 -24.94
CA PRO A 28 0.61 -1.36 -24.26
C PRO A 28 0.57 -1.16 -22.74
N ILE A 29 0.31 -2.24 -21.99
CA ILE A 29 0.19 -2.22 -20.54
C ILE A 29 1.41 -2.90 -19.89
N GLY A 30 2.12 -2.15 -19.05
CA GLY A 30 3.17 -2.69 -18.18
C GLY A 30 2.59 -3.20 -16.86
N LEU A 31 2.91 -4.44 -16.49
CA LEU A 31 2.46 -5.05 -15.22
C LEU A 31 3.64 -5.19 -14.26
N VAL A 32 3.45 -4.72 -13.02
CA VAL A 32 4.44 -4.83 -11.94
C VAL A 32 3.78 -5.51 -10.75
N SER A 33 4.41 -6.55 -10.22
CA SER A 33 3.93 -7.29 -9.04
C SER A 33 4.94 -7.13 -7.90
N SER A 34 4.53 -6.49 -6.80
CA SER A 34 5.32 -6.31 -5.58
C SER A 34 4.46 -6.69 -4.38
N SER A 35 4.44 -7.98 -4.05
CA SER A 35 3.60 -8.51 -2.98
C SER A 35 4.43 -9.40 -2.05
N TRP A 36 4.36 -9.13 -0.75
CA TRP A 36 5.00 -9.93 0.29
C TRP A 36 3.98 -10.40 1.33
N GLY A 37 3.66 -11.69 1.30
CA GLY A 37 2.70 -12.30 2.23
C GLY A 37 3.16 -12.23 3.69
N GLY A 38 2.21 -12.13 4.62
CA GLY A 38 2.46 -12.10 6.06
C GLY A 38 2.98 -10.77 6.62
N THR A 39 3.05 -9.73 5.77
CA THR A 39 3.40 -8.38 6.22
C THR A 39 2.16 -7.66 6.74
N TYR A 40 2.27 -7.03 7.91
CA TYR A 40 1.19 -6.23 8.47
C TYR A 40 0.99 -4.92 7.69
N ILE A 41 -0.20 -4.31 7.76
CA ILE A 41 -0.49 -3.11 6.97
C ILE A 41 0.38 -1.91 7.39
N GLU A 42 0.84 -1.87 8.63
CA GLU A 42 1.68 -0.80 9.13
C GLU A 42 3.04 -0.71 8.45
N VAL A 43 3.58 -1.82 7.93
CA VAL A 43 4.89 -1.79 7.24
C VAL A 43 4.82 -1.16 5.85
N TRP A 44 3.60 -1.07 5.29
CA TRP A 44 3.31 -0.40 4.00
C TRP A 44 2.64 0.97 4.20
N SER A 45 2.41 1.36 5.45
CA SER A 45 1.74 2.61 5.79
C SER A 45 2.73 3.71 6.09
N SER A 46 2.41 4.94 5.67
CA SER A 46 3.21 6.10 6.03
C SER A 46 3.16 6.35 7.54
N ARG A 47 4.23 6.94 8.10
CA ARG A 47 4.26 7.35 9.51
C ARG A 47 3.12 8.32 9.85
N ARG A 48 2.72 9.17 8.91
CA ARG A 48 1.60 10.11 9.07
C ARG A 48 0.28 9.36 9.27
N THR A 49 0.01 8.37 8.42
CA THR A 49 -1.20 7.54 8.49
C THR A 49 -1.24 6.76 9.81
N LEU A 50 -0.12 6.19 10.24
CA LEU A 50 -0.04 5.44 11.49
C LEU A 50 -0.32 6.33 12.72
N LYS A 51 0.22 7.56 12.75
CA LYS A 51 -0.09 8.54 13.79
C LYS A 51 -1.57 8.92 13.80
N ALA A 52 -2.16 9.17 12.63
CA ALA A 52 -3.58 9.50 12.53
C ALA A 52 -4.48 8.35 13.02
N CYS A 53 -4.09 7.10 12.76
CA CYS A 53 -4.78 5.91 13.24
C CYS A 53 -4.48 5.55 14.71
N GLY A 54 -3.66 6.34 15.42
CA GLY A 54 -3.29 6.06 16.81
C GLY A 54 -2.43 4.81 16.98
N VAL A 55 -1.76 4.33 15.93
CA VAL A 55 -0.85 3.18 16.02
C VAL A 55 0.42 3.63 16.77
N PRO A 56 0.72 3.04 17.93
CA PRO A 56 1.88 3.43 18.72
C PRO A 56 3.16 3.16 17.93
N ASN A 57 4.10 4.09 17.98
CA ASN A 57 5.42 3.86 17.40
C ASN A 57 6.12 2.81 18.27
N THR A 58 6.22 1.58 17.78
CA THR A 58 6.82 0.41 18.46
C THR A 58 8.32 0.54 18.78
N ARG A 59 8.89 1.75 18.68
CA ARG A 59 10.24 2.07 19.15
C ARG A 59 10.28 2.66 20.56
N ASP A 60 9.15 2.98 21.16
CA ASP A 60 9.10 3.51 22.52
C ASP A 60 8.18 2.67 23.42
N GLU A 61 8.63 2.51 24.66
CA GLU A 61 8.29 1.46 25.61
C GLU A 61 6.84 1.51 26.12
N ARG A 62 6.30 0.31 26.43
CA ARG A 62 5.12 0.03 27.28
C ARG A 62 3.76 0.54 26.76
N VAL A 63 3.08 -0.32 26.00
CA VAL A 63 1.67 -0.17 25.59
C VAL A 63 0.75 -0.11 26.82
N GLY A 64 0.37 1.10 27.22
CA GLY A 64 -0.97 1.39 27.73
C GLY A 64 -1.93 1.55 26.53
N GLN A 65 -3.14 1.01 26.64
CA GLN A 65 -4.13 0.93 25.55
C GLN A 65 -4.39 2.29 24.87
N PRO A 66 -4.44 2.38 23.54
CA PRO A 66 -4.80 3.61 22.86
C PRO A 66 -6.33 3.79 22.84
N GLU A 67 -6.81 4.93 23.36
CA GLU A 67 -8.15 5.42 23.08
C GLU A 67 -8.29 5.71 21.58
N ILE A 68 -9.29 5.10 20.94
CA ILE A 68 -9.68 5.40 19.56
C ILE A 68 -10.31 6.79 19.54
N LYS A 69 -9.53 7.82 19.18
CA LYS A 69 -10.08 9.14 18.87
C LYS A 69 -10.70 9.09 17.46
N PRO A 70 -11.94 9.59 17.28
CA PRO A 70 -12.58 9.57 15.98
C PRO A 70 -11.77 10.39 14.98
N MET A 71 -11.69 9.91 13.73
CA MET A 71 -11.12 10.65 12.60
C MET A 71 -11.76 12.03 12.53
N ARG A 72 -11.02 13.08 12.89
CA ARG A 72 -11.36 14.44 12.49
C ARG A 72 -10.94 14.59 11.02
N ASN A 73 -11.95 14.65 10.18
CA ASN A 73 -11.88 14.92 8.75
C ASN A 73 -11.57 16.41 8.51
N GLU A 74 -10.33 16.80 8.76
CA GLU A 74 -9.79 18.09 8.32
C GLU A 74 -8.36 17.90 7.80
N CYS A 75 -8.23 17.58 6.51
CA CYS A 75 -7.04 17.98 5.76
C CYS A 75 -7.16 19.49 5.53
N ASN A 76 -6.82 20.30 6.53
CA ASN A 76 -6.65 21.72 6.30
C ASN A 76 -5.34 21.92 5.52
N SER A 77 -5.45 22.63 4.42
CA SER A 77 -4.45 22.88 3.38
C SER A 77 -3.29 23.78 3.82
N GLU A 78 -2.94 23.80 5.10
CA GLU A 78 -2.02 24.79 5.68
C GLU A 78 -0.85 24.17 6.46
N GLU A 79 -0.39 23.00 6.02
CA GLU A 79 1.00 22.62 6.28
C GLU A 79 1.66 22.23 4.95
N SER A 80 2.09 23.29 4.27
CA SER A 80 2.91 23.30 3.07
C SER A 80 4.22 22.58 3.32
N SER A 81 4.22 21.26 3.11
CA SER A 81 5.28 20.54 2.41
C SER A 81 4.92 19.07 2.50
N CYS A 82 4.19 18.59 1.50
CA CYS A 82 4.38 17.22 1.08
C CYS A 82 5.70 17.23 0.30
N PRO A 83 6.85 16.80 0.84
CA PRO A 83 7.89 16.31 -0.03
C PRO A 83 7.35 15.03 -0.65
N PHE A 84 7.52 14.90 -1.96
CA PHE A 84 7.32 13.64 -2.68
C PHE A 84 7.99 12.47 -1.96
#